data_AF-A0A6P6NTC9-F1
#
_entry.id   AF-A0A6P6NTC9-F1
#
_cell.length_a   1.000
_cell.length_b   1.000
_cell.length_c   1.000
_cell.angle_alpha   90.00
_cell.angle_beta   90.00
_cell.angle_gamma   90.00
#
_symmetry.space_group_name_H-M   'P 1'
#
loop_
_entity.id
_entity.type
_entity.pdbx_description
1 polymer ?
#
loop_
_entity_poly.entity_id
_entity_poly.type
_entity_poly.pdbx_seq_one_letter_code
_entity_poly.pdbx_strand_id
1 'polypeptide(L)'
;SAGFVKMIAPEGALVFHEKAWNAYPYCRTIVTNEYMKDDFMIKIETWHKPDTGSLENVHDLDPTTWKTVEVVHIDIADRSQVEPGDYKLAEDPAIFHSEKTGRGPLGPDWKKELLAKTDTPRMCAYKLVTVKFKWWGLQTKIENFIHKQEKRIFTNFHRQLFCWIDSWVELSMEDIRRMEEETQRQLEELRNTGQVRGTSAAHEQ
;
A
#
# COMPACT_ATOMS: atom_id res chain seq x y z
N SER A 1 -18.58 6.97 -2.72
CA SER A 1 -18.57 8.30 -2.08
C SER A 1 -18.12 8.20 -0.62
N ALA A 2 -17.01 8.84 -0.21
CA ALA A 2 -16.49 8.79 1.16
C ALA A 2 -17.12 9.79 2.15
N GLY A 3 -18.07 10.62 1.69
CA GLY A 3 -18.74 11.63 2.52
C GLY A 3 -19.49 11.06 3.73
N PHE A 4 -19.92 9.80 3.66
CA PHE A 4 -20.62 9.15 4.78
C PHE A 4 -19.73 8.89 6.00
N VAL A 5 -18.42 8.68 5.81
CA VAL A 5 -17.50 8.43 6.94
C VAL A 5 -17.36 9.69 7.80
N LYS A 6 -17.24 10.87 7.18
CA LYS A 6 -17.21 12.16 7.89
C LYS A 6 -18.55 12.53 8.55
N MET A 7 -19.67 12.03 8.04
CA MET A 7 -21.00 12.37 8.55
C MET A 7 -21.39 11.59 9.81
N ILE A 8 -20.70 10.48 10.11
CA ILE A 8 -21.06 9.54 11.18
C ILE A 8 -20.07 9.62 12.36
N ALA A 9 -18.90 10.23 12.17
CA ALA A 9 -17.82 10.26 13.14
C ALA A 9 -17.78 11.60 13.92
N PRO A 10 -17.85 11.59 15.28
CA PRO A 10 -17.64 12.78 16.11
C PRO A 10 -16.25 13.41 15.89
N GLU A 11 -16.08 14.66 16.33
CA GLU A 11 -14.78 15.34 16.29
C GLU A 11 -13.74 14.54 17.09
N GLY A 12 -12.62 14.17 16.46
CA GLY A 12 -11.59 13.26 17.02
C GLY A 12 -11.71 11.79 16.60
N ALA A 13 -12.87 11.33 16.12
CA ALA A 13 -13.05 9.94 15.68
C ALA A 13 -12.40 9.60 14.32
N LEU A 14 -11.77 10.59 13.66
CA LEU A 14 -11.03 10.41 12.39
C LEU A 14 -9.51 10.48 12.57
N VAL A 15 -9.01 10.53 13.81
CA VAL A 15 -7.59 10.40 14.09
C VAL A 15 -7.25 8.92 14.22
N PHE A 16 -6.29 8.46 13.43
CA PHE A 16 -5.81 7.09 13.44
C PHE A 16 -4.35 7.07 13.89
N HIS A 17 -4.01 6.11 14.72
CA HIS A 17 -2.65 5.90 15.21
C HIS A 17 -2.07 4.67 14.54
N GLU A 18 -1.02 4.85 13.77
CA GLU A 18 -0.24 3.77 13.17
C GLU A 18 0.96 3.43 14.05
N LYS A 19 1.17 2.14 14.30
CA LYS A 19 2.40 1.59 14.86
C LYS A 19 2.93 0.52 13.92
N ALA A 20 4.18 0.67 13.49
CA ALA A 20 4.84 -0.28 12.59
C ALA A 20 6.09 -0.88 13.24
N TRP A 21 6.25 -2.19 13.10
CA TRP A 21 7.44 -2.95 13.45
C TRP A 21 8.05 -3.49 12.15
N ASN A 22 9.08 -2.82 11.66
CA ASN A 22 9.80 -3.20 10.45
C ASN A 22 11.00 -4.07 10.82
N ALA A 23 10.89 -5.38 10.59
CA ALA A 23 11.92 -6.38 10.81
C ALA A 23 12.17 -7.12 9.48
N TYR A 24 12.50 -6.35 8.42
CA TYR A 24 12.65 -6.85 7.06
C TYR A 24 13.41 -8.19 7.03
N PRO A 25 12.87 -9.23 6.36
CA PRO A 25 11.83 -9.17 5.34
C PRO A 25 10.38 -9.22 5.85
N TYR A 26 10.15 -9.28 7.17
CA TYR A 26 8.81 -9.24 7.75
C TYR A 26 8.48 -7.86 8.33
N CYS A 27 7.28 -7.37 8.05
CA CYS A 27 6.78 -6.12 8.64
C CYS A 27 5.38 -6.34 9.22
N ARG A 28 5.10 -5.72 10.36
CA ARG A 28 3.76 -5.66 10.94
C ARG A 28 3.40 -4.21 11.23
N THR A 29 2.28 -3.77 10.67
CA THR A 29 1.69 -2.46 10.94
C THR A 29 0.32 -2.64 11.56
N ILE A 30 0.01 -1.88 12.60
CA ILE A 30 -1.28 -1.86 13.27
C ILE A 30 -1.77 -0.41 13.34
N VAL A 31 -2.96 -0.17 12.79
CA VAL A 31 -3.67 1.10 12.84
C VAL A 31 -4.86 0.96 13.79
N THR A 32 -4.93 1.86 14.77
CA THR A 32 -6.01 1.91 15.79
C THR A 32 -6.65 3.29 15.84
N ASN A 33 -7.81 3.39 16.46
CA ASN A 33 -8.54 4.64 16.65
C ASN A 33 -8.97 4.75 18.12
N GLU A 34 -8.61 5.84 18.79
CA GLU A 34 -8.86 5.99 20.23
C GLU A 34 -10.35 6.00 20.58
N TYR A 35 -11.19 6.58 19.71
CA TYR A 35 -12.63 6.65 19.91
C TYR A 35 -13.30 5.27 19.83
N MET A 36 -12.96 4.49 18.80
CA MET A 36 -13.51 3.15 18.57
C MET A 36 -12.86 2.07 19.44
N LYS A 37 -11.72 2.34 20.09
CA LYS A 37 -11.00 1.38 20.94
C LYS A 37 -10.81 0.03 20.22
N ASP A 38 -11.24 -1.06 20.84
CA ASP A 38 -11.13 -2.42 20.31
C ASP A 38 -12.08 -2.70 19.13
N ASP A 39 -13.05 -1.82 18.86
CA ASP A 39 -14.00 -1.99 17.76
C ASP A 39 -13.43 -1.57 16.40
N PHE A 40 -12.23 -0.99 16.36
CA PHE A 40 -11.52 -0.67 15.12
C PHE A 40 -10.09 -1.20 15.11
N MET A 41 -9.70 -1.86 14.03
CA MET A 41 -8.31 -2.19 13.75
C MET A 41 -8.08 -2.40 12.26
N ILE A 42 -6.98 -1.88 11.74
CA ILE A 42 -6.39 -2.34 10.47
C ILE A 42 -5.02 -2.91 10.81
N LYS A 43 -4.76 -4.15 10.44
CA LYS A 43 -3.47 -4.80 10.61
C LYS A 43 -2.96 -5.25 9.26
N ILE A 44 -1.74 -4.85 8.94
CA ILE A 44 -1.05 -5.22 7.71
C ILE A 44 0.19 -6.01 8.10
N GLU A 45 0.20 -7.29 7.76
CA GLU A 45 1.36 -8.17 7.94
C GLU A 45 1.95 -8.44 6.57
N THR A 46 3.24 -8.17 6.38
CA THR A 46 3.90 -8.32 5.09
C THR A 46 5.07 -9.27 5.20
N TRP A 47 5.11 -10.26 4.30
CA TRP A 47 6.33 -10.99 3.96
C TRP A 47 6.85 -10.52 2.60
N HIS A 48 8.13 -10.16 2.54
CA HIS A 48 8.84 -9.95 1.28
C HIS A 48 9.61 -11.22 0.95
N LYS A 49 9.27 -11.90 -0.16
CA LYS A 49 9.89 -13.16 -0.57
C LYS A 49 10.54 -13.03 -1.95
N PRO A 50 11.71 -13.65 -2.18
CA PRO A 50 12.39 -13.63 -3.48
C PRO A 50 11.76 -14.63 -4.47
N ASP A 51 10.46 -14.51 -4.71
CA ASP A 51 9.68 -15.36 -5.62
C ASP A 51 8.80 -14.52 -6.56
N THR A 52 7.82 -15.16 -7.20
CA THR A 52 6.88 -14.51 -8.13
C THR A 52 5.44 -14.53 -7.64
N GLY A 53 5.19 -14.64 -6.33
CA GLY A 53 3.84 -14.63 -5.79
C GLY A 53 3.14 -16.00 -5.78
N SER A 54 3.87 -17.11 -5.96
CA SER A 54 3.28 -18.46 -6.06
C SER A 54 3.10 -19.19 -4.73
N LEU A 55 3.70 -18.73 -3.64
CA LEU A 55 3.49 -19.31 -2.31
C LEU A 55 2.07 -19.04 -1.80
N GLU A 56 1.38 -20.09 -1.37
CA GLU A 56 0.13 -19.96 -0.65
C GLU A 56 0.35 -19.87 0.87
N ASN A 57 -0.55 -19.17 1.56
CA ASN A 57 -0.58 -19.07 3.02
C ASN A 57 0.80 -18.80 3.68
N VAL A 58 1.59 -17.89 3.12
CA VAL A 58 2.95 -17.58 3.62
C VAL A 58 2.99 -17.05 5.06
N HIS A 59 1.84 -16.60 5.58
CA HIS A 59 1.64 -16.14 6.95
C HIS A 59 1.31 -17.27 7.93
N ASP A 60 1.22 -18.52 7.44
CA ASP A 60 0.96 -19.73 8.23
C ASP A 60 -0.32 -19.61 9.08
N LEU A 61 -1.40 -19.11 8.45
CA LEU A 61 -2.71 -19.04 9.08
C LEU A 61 -3.28 -20.45 9.22
N ASP A 62 -4.10 -20.68 10.25
CA ASP A 62 -4.79 -21.95 10.38
C ASP A 62 -5.73 -22.20 9.19
N PRO A 63 -6.04 -23.48 8.87
CA PRO A 63 -6.83 -23.81 7.69
C PRO A 63 -8.24 -23.21 7.67
N THR A 64 -8.81 -22.85 8.82
CA THR A 64 -10.15 -22.27 8.91
C THR A 64 -10.11 -20.80 8.55
N THR A 65 -9.16 -20.04 9.11
CA THR A 65 -8.96 -18.64 8.74
C THR A 65 -8.46 -18.48 7.30
N TRP A 66 -7.55 -19.32 6.83
CA TRP A 66 -7.05 -19.21 5.44
C TRP A 66 -8.18 -19.32 4.40
N LYS A 67 -9.17 -20.19 4.64
CA LYS A 67 -10.35 -20.34 3.75
C LYS A 67 -11.19 -19.07 3.61
N THR A 68 -11.10 -18.14 4.55
CA THR A 68 -11.84 -16.86 4.47
C THR A 68 -11.03 -15.75 3.79
N VAL A 69 -9.75 -15.99 3.48
CA VAL A 69 -8.88 -14.98 2.87
C VAL A 69 -9.10 -14.95 1.36
N GLU A 70 -9.40 -13.76 0.83
CA GLU A 70 -9.39 -13.49 -0.61
C GLU A 70 -7.98 -13.10 -1.05
N VAL A 71 -7.44 -13.80 -2.05
CA VAL A 71 -6.14 -13.46 -2.65
C VAL A 71 -6.34 -12.51 -3.83
N VAL A 72 -5.88 -11.27 -3.66
CA VAL A 72 -5.95 -10.23 -4.70
C VAL A 72 -4.56 -9.95 -5.25
N HIS A 73 -4.39 -10.08 -6.56
CA HIS A 73 -3.15 -9.73 -7.25
C HIS A 73 -3.17 -8.26 -7.70
N ILE A 74 -2.11 -7.54 -7.38
CA ILE A 74 -1.86 -6.19 -7.90
C ILE A 74 -0.85 -6.29 -9.04
N ASP A 75 -1.20 -5.75 -10.20
CA ASP A 75 -0.29 -5.61 -11.34
C ASP A 75 0.03 -4.14 -11.56
N ILE A 76 1.27 -3.75 -11.26
CA ILE A 76 1.69 -2.34 -11.35
C ILE A 76 1.73 -1.82 -12.79
N ALA A 77 1.77 -2.70 -13.80
CA ALA A 77 1.73 -2.32 -15.21
C ALA A 77 0.30 -2.20 -15.76
N ASP A 78 -0.69 -2.77 -15.07
CA ASP A 78 -2.07 -2.83 -15.54
C ASP A 78 -2.82 -1.52 -15.27
N ARG A 79 -3.02 -0.73 -16.34
CA ARG A 79 -3.73 0.55 -16.28
C ARG A 79 -5.16 0.41 -15.75
N SER A 80 -5.82 -0.74 -15.93
CA SER A 80 -7.20 -0.94 -15.48
C SER A 80 -7.34 -1.02 -13.96
N GLN A 81 -6.24 -1.27 -13.23
CA GLN A 81 -6.22 -1.32 -11.76
C GLN A 81 -6.03 0.05 -11.10
N VAL A 82 -5.88 1.11 -11.91
CA VAL A 82 -5.63 2.48 -11.44
C VAL A 82 -6.88 3.33 -11.67
N GLU A 83 -7.38 3.94 -10.61
CA GLU A 83 -8.52 4.85 -10.70
C GLU A 83 -8.20 6.04 -11.61
N PRO A 84 -9.15 6.52 -12.44
CA PRO A 84 -8.89 7.64 -13.36
C PRO A 84 -8.32 8.89 -12.68
N GLY A 85 -8.79 9.20 -11.46
CA GLY A 85 -8.33 10.36 -10.70
C GLY A 85 -6.95 10.22 -10.05
N ASP A 86 -6.39 9.01 -9.98
CA ASP A 86 -5.03 8.77 -9.45
C ASP A 86 -3.98 8.71 -10.54
N TYR A 87 -4.40 8.49 -11.79
CA TYR A 87 -3.45 8.25 -12.87
C TYR A 87 -2.59 9.49 -13.14
N LYS A 88 -1.28 9.27 -13.11
CA LYS A 88 -0.28 10.25 -13.53
C LYS A 88 0.70 9.59 -14.47
N LEU A 89 0.97 10.24 -15.59
CA LEU A 89 1.88 9.75 -16.61
C LEU A 89 3.30 9.47 -16.05
N ALA A 90 3.80 10.36 -15.18
CA ALA A 90 5.13 10.20 -14.56
C ALA A 90 5.23 9.02 -13.57
N GLU A 91 4.10 8.45 -13.15
CA GLU A 91 4.01 7.34 -12.19
C GLU A 91 3.46 6.08 -12.88
N ASP A 92 3.74 5.92 -14.19
CA ASP A 92 3.26 4.80 -15.00
C ASP A 92 4.37 3.84 -15.43
N PRO A 93 4.50 2.66 -14.77
CA PRO A 93 5.50 1.65 -15.09
C PRO A 93 5.42 1.12 -16.52
N ALA A 94 4.25 1.21 -17.18
CA ALA A 94 4.07 0.74 -18.55
C ALA A 94 4.75 1.63 -19.60
N ILE A 95 5.22 2.82 -19.21
CA ILE A 95 5.95 3.75 -20.08
C ILE A 95 7.26 4.25 -19.48
N PHE A 96 7.45 4.08 -18.16
CA PHE A 96 8.68 4.45 -17.48
C PHE A 96 9.82 3.49 -17.82
N HIS A 97 10.99 4.04 -18.13
CA HIS A 97 12.23 3.32 -18.33
C HIS A 97 13.31 3.93 -17.45
N SER A 98 13.93 3.13 -16.58
CA SER A 98 15.00 3.55 -15.69
C SER A 98 16.30 3.77 -16.46
N GLU A 99 16.90 4.96 -16.32
CA GLU A 99 18.19 5.28 -16.93
C GLU A 99 19.34 4.57 -16.20
N LYS A 100 19.24 4.38 -14.89
CA LYS A 100 20.32 3.78 -14.08
C LYS A 100 20.36 2.26 -14.16
N THR A 101 19.20 1.61 -14.32
CA THR A 101 19.08 0.14 -14.23
C THR A 101 18.66 -0.52 -15.55
N GLY A 102 18.15 0.26 -16.51
CA GLY A 102 17.58 -0.26 -17.76
C GLY A 102 16.29 -1.06 -17.58
N ARG A 103 15.65 -0.99 -16.40
CA ARG A 103 14.36 -1.67 -16.13
C ARG A 103 13.19 -0.87 -16.67
N GLY A 104 12.15 -1.58 -17.11
CA GLY A 104 10.99 -0.98 -17.76
C GLY A 104 11.25 -0.68 -19.25
N PRO A 105 10.23 -0.24 -20.00
CA PRO A 105 8.83 -0.19 -19.60
C PRO A 105 8.25 -1.59 -19.37
N LEU A 106 7.27 -1.69 -18.47
CA LEU A 106 6.58 -2.95 -18.16
C LEU A 106 5.39 -3.14 -19.11
N GLY A 107 5.59 -3.91 -20.18
CA GLY A 107 4.52 -4.28 -21.11
C GLY A 107 3.53 -5.31 -20.52
N PRO A 108 2.43 -5.64 -21.21
CA PRO A 108 1.41 -6.58 -20.71
C PRO A 108 1.95 -7.98 -20.32
N ASP A 109 3.03 -8.43 -20.96
CA ASP A 109 3.65 -9.73 -20.70
C ASP A 109 4.89 -9.65 -19.78
N TRP A 110 5.13 -8.51 -19.11
CA TRP A 110 6.35 -8.27 -18.31
C TRP A 110 6.63 -9.36 -17.27
N LYS A 111 5.58 -9.95 -16.68
CA LYS A 111 5.73 -11.06 -15.70
C LYS A 111 6.29 -12.33 -16.36
N LYS A 112 5.83 -12.65 -17.58
CA LYS A 112 6.34 -13.81 -18.33
C LYS A 112 7.78 -13.57 -18.78
N GLU A 113 8.07 -12.36 -19.26
CA GLU A 113 9.43 -11.95 -19.65
C GLU A 113 10.39 -11.98 -18.45
N LEU A 114 9.94 -11.56 -17.27
CA LEU A 114 10.70 -11.65 -16.02
C LEU A 114 10.99 -13.10 -15.64
N LEU A 115 10.01 -14.01 -15.78
CA LEU A 115 10.19 -15.44 -15.54
C LEU A 115 11.18 -16.08 -16.51
N ALA A 116 11.21 -15.65 -17.77
CA ALA A 116 12.14 -16.15 -18.78
C ALA A 116 13.60 -15.74 -18.53
N LYS A 117 13.84 -14.66 -17.78
CA LYS A 117 15.19 -14.18 -17.42
C LYS A 117 15.60 -14.76 -16.06
N THR A 118 16.62 -15.62 -16.04
CA THR A 118 17.10 -16.26 -14.80
C THR A 118 17.76 -15.27 -13.84
N ASP A 119 18.48 -14.29 -14.39
CA ASP A 119 19.38 -13.41 -13.61
C ASP A 119 18.75 -12.07 -13.22
N THR A 120 17.45 -11.87 -13.53
CA THR A 120 16.76 -10.63 -13.17
C THR A 120 16.23 -10.71 -11.74
N PRO A 121 16.58 -9.76 -10.85
CA PRO A 121 16.05 -9.73 -9.50
C PRO A 121 14.53 -9.63 -9.49
N ARG A 122 13.89 -10.43 -8.65
CA ARG A 122 12.43 -10.49 -8.50
C ARG A 122 12.06 -10.73 -7.04
N MET A 123 10.91 -10.22 -6.65
CA MET A 123 10.35 -10.45 -5.33
C MET A 123 8.83 -10.28 -5.37
N CYS A 124 8.15 -10.81 -4.36
CA CYS A 124 6.74 -10.57 -4.10
C CYS A 124 6.54 -10.07 -2.67
N ALA A 125 5.67 -9.07 -2.50
CA ALA A 125 5.21 -8.59 -1.21
C ALA A 125 3.84 -9.20 -0.89
N TYR A 126 3.80 -10.14 0.04
CA TYR A 126 2.58 -10.79 0.51
C TYR A 126 1.98 -10.00 1.67
N LYS A 127 1.11 -9.04 1.34
CA LYS A 127 0.44 -8.16 2.32
C LYS A 127 -0.89 -8.76 2.78
N LEU A 128 -0.90 -9.38 3.95
CA LEU A 128 -2.12 -9.83 4.62
C LEU A 128 -2.74 -8.65 5.36
N VAL A 129 -3.90 -8.19 4.87
CA VAL A 129 -4.67 -7.10 5.48
C VAL A 129 -5.81 -7.70 6.29
N THR A 130 -5.86 -7.40 7.58
CA THR A 130 -6.98 -7.70 8.47
C THR A 130 -7.67 -6.39 8.83
N VAL A 131 -8.97 -6.28 8.57
CA VAL A 131 -9.78 -5.13 8.98
C VAL A 131 -10.82 -5.59 9.98
N LYS A 132 -10.98 -4.84 11.06
CA LYS A 132 -12.04 -4.98 12.06
C LYS A 132 -12.74 -3.63 12.18
N PHE A 133 -14.04 -3.59 11.96
CA PHE A 133 -14.87 -2.42 12.23
C PHE A 133 -16.22 -2.86 12.81
N LYS A 134 -16.35 -2.84 14.14
CA LYS A 134 -17.56 -3.27 14.83
C LYS A 134 -18.46 -2.08 15.14
N TRP A 135 -19.31 -1.73 14.18
CA TRP A 135 -20.35 -0.71 14.36
C TRP A 135 -21.68 -1.23 13.81
N TRP A 136 -22.72 -1.14 14.62
CA TRP A 136 -24.05 -1.63 14.26
C TRP A 136 -24.57 -0.98 12.96
N GLY A 137 -24.91 -1.81 11.99
CA GLY A 137 -25.44 -1.38 10.68
C GLY A 137 -24.41 -0.89 9.66
N LEU A 138 -23.12 -0.78 10.02
CA LEU A 138 -22.07 -0.24 9.12
C LEU A 138 -20.87 -1.17 8.91
N GLN A 139 -20.72 -2.23 9.71
CA GLN A 139 -19.59 -3.16 9.68
C GLN A 139 -19.13 -3.56 8.29
N THR A 140 -19.91 -4.38 7.58
CA THR A 140 -19.52 -4.93 6.27
C THR A 140 -19.23 -3.85 5.23
N LYS A 141 -19.99 -2.75 5.26
CA LYS A 141 -19.80 -1.64 4.31
C LYS A 141 -18.46 -0.93 4.52
N ILE A 142 -18.08 -0.67 5.77
CA ILE A 142 -16.84 0.01 6.11
C ILE A 142 -15.63 -0.91 5.93
N GLU A 143 -15.72 -2.18 6.36
CA GLU A 143 -14.63 -3.15 6.18
C GLU A 143 -14.28 -3.32 4.69
N ASN A 144 -15.30 -3.48 3.84
CA ASN A 144 -15.11 -3.55 2.39
C ASN A 144 -14.55 -2.25 1.80
N PHE A 145 -15.00 -1.10 2.29
CA PHE A 145 -14.47 0.19 1.85
C PHE A 145 -12.98 0.33 2.19
N ILE A 146 -12.57 -0.03 3.41
CA ILE A 146 -11.17 0.01 3.84
C ILE A 146 -10.31 -0.91 2.96
N HIS A 147 -10.73 -2.16 2.73
CA HIS A 147 -10.00 -3.08 1.85
C HIS A 147 -9.81 -2.52 0.43
N LYS A 148 -10.83 -1.84 -0.13
CA LYS A 148 -10.71 -1.16 -1.42
C LYS A 148 -9.69 -0.01 -1.39
N GLN A 149 -9.68 0.79 -0.32
CA GLN A 149 -8.69 1.88 -0.19
C GLN A 149 -7.28 1.33 0.02
N GLU A 150 -7.08 0.28 0.82
CA GLU A 150 -5.78 -0.38 0.98
C GLU A 150 -5.25 -0.93 -0.35
N LYS A 151 -6.11 -1.60 -1.14
CA LYS A 151 -5.74 -2.05 -2.49
C LYS A 151 -5.29 -0.86 -3.36
N ARG A 152 -6.07 0.23 -3.37
CA ARG A 152 -5.76 1.46 -4.13
C ARG A 152 -4.42 2.07 -3.70
N ILE A 153 -4.17 2.16 -2.38
CA ILE A 153 -2.91 2.64 -1.81
C ILE A 153 -1.76 1.77 -2.27
N PHE A 154 -1.85 0.44 -2.14
CA PHE A 154 -0.80 -0.47 -2.59
C PHE A 154 -0.54 -0.38 -4.09
N THR A 155 -1.58 -0.30 -4.93
CA THR A 155 -1.41 -0.14 -6.37
C THR A 155 -0.61 1.12 -6.70
N ASN A 156 -1.03 2.26 -6.16
CA ASN A 156 -0.39 3.55 -6.46
C ASN A 156 1.03 3.62 -5.88
N PHE A 157 1.23 3.16 -4.65
CA PHE A 157 2.52 3.15 -3.98
C PHE A 157 3.56 2.34 -4.76
N HIS A 158 3.24 1.11 -5.19
CA HIS A 158 4.23 0.28 -5.88
C HIS A 158 4.51 0.75 -7.31
N ARG A 159 3.54 1.41 -7.96
CA ARG A 159 3.76 2.11 -9.24
C ARG A 159 4.77 3.24 -9.09
N GLN A 160 4.57 4.11 -8.09
CA GLN A 160 5.51 5.18 -7.74
C GLN A 160 6.88 4.63 -7.38
N LEU A 161 6.94 3.61 -6.51
CA LEU A 161 8.18 2.97 -6.09
C LEU A 161 9.00 2.50 -7.30
N PHE A 162 8.38 1.89 -8.30
CA PHE A 162 9.05 1.47 -9.52
C PHE A 162 9.51 2.66 -10.36
N CYS A 163 8.64 3.64 -10.63
CA CYS A 163 8.97 4.82 -11.44
C CYS A 163 10.00 5.75 -10.79
N TRP A 164 10.21 5.63 -9.48
CA TRP A 164 11.23 6.40 -8.76
C TRP A 164 12.52 5.63 -8.52
N ILE A 165 12.71 4.47 -9.14
CA ILE A 165 13.90 3.64 -8.94
C ILE A 165 15.21 4.40 -9.12
N ASP A 166 15.31 5.30 -10.11
CA ASP A 166 16.51 6.09 -10.34
C ASP A 166 16.84 7.06 -9.19
N SER A 167 15.83 7.44 -8.40
CA SER A 167 15.96 8.30 -7.23
C SER A 167 16.44 7.57 -5.98
N TRP A 168 16.21 6.25 -5.87
CA TRP A 168 16.50 5.50 -4.64
C TRP A 168 17.44 4.31 -4.79
N VAL A 169 17.69 3.78 -5.99
CA VAL A 169 18.44 2.52 -6.19
C VAL A 169 19.90 2.56 -5.74
N GLU A 170 20.50 3.75 -5.70
CA GLU A 170 21.89 3.96 -5.28
C GLU A 170 22.01 4.45 -3.83
N LEU A 171 20.88 4.63 -3.13
CA LEU A 171 20.90 5.10 -1.75
C LEU A 171 21.33 3.99 -0.79
N SER A 172 22.22 4.34 0.14
CA SER A 172 22.56 3.46 1.25
C SER A 172 21.47 3.51 2.34
N MET A 173 21.49 2.52 3.25
CA MET A 173 20.63 2.56 4.44
C MET A 173 20.92 3.77 5.35
N GLU A 174 22.15 4.30 5.32
CA GLU A 174 22.51 5.52 6.04
C GLU A 174 21.86 6.75 5.41
N ASP A 175 21.83 6.84 4.08
CA ASP A 175 21.12 7.89 3.37
C ASP A 175 19.62 7.86 3.65
N ILE A 176 19.03 6.66 3.68
CA ILE A 176 17.61 6.46 4.04
C ILE A 176 17.33 7.00 5.44
N ARG A 177 18.13 6.66 6.44
CA ARG A 177 17.94 7.17 7.82
C ARG A 177 18.02 8.70 7.89
N ARG A 178 19.00 9.31 7.20
CA ARG A 178 19.13 10.77 7.16
C ARG A 178 17.91 11.43 6.50
N MET A 179 17.40 10.86 5.41
CA MET A 179 16.19 11.35 4.76
C MET A 179 14.94 11.16 5.61
N GLU A 180 14.82 10.06 6.38
CA GLU A 180 13.71 9.83 7.31
C GLU A 180 13.66 10.94 8.37
N GLU A 181 14.80 11.31 8.96
CA GLU A 181 14.91 12.40 9.94
C GLU A 181 14.49 13.75 9.34
N GLU A 182 14.96 14.06 8.12
CA GLU A 182 14.58 15.29 7.42
C GLU A 182 13.08 15.32 7.07
N THR A 183 12.55 14.21 6.56
CA THR A 183 11.14 14.06 6.20
C THR A 183 10.25 14.20 7.42
N GLN A 184 10.62 13.63 8.57
CA GLN A 184 9.88 13.77 9.82
C GLN A 184 9.74 15.25 10.21
N ARG A 185 10.84 16.01 10.12
CA ARG A 185 10.85 17.45 10.42
C ARG A 185 9.96 18.24 9.45
N GLN A 186 10.06 17.97 8.15
CA GLN A 186 9.25 18.65 7.11
C GLN A 186 7.75 18.35 7.26
N LEU A 187 7.38 17.10 7.56
CA LEU A 187 5.99 16.70 7.78
C LEU A 187 5.39 17.39 9.01
N GLU A 188 6.17 17.55 10.09
CA GLU A 188 5.71 18.28 11.28
C GLU A 188 5.46 19.76 10.98
N GLU A 189 6.33 20.40 10.19
CA GLU A 189 6.16 21.79 9.76
C GLU A 189 4.94 21.96 8.85
N LEU A 190 4.78 21.08 7.85
CA LEU A 190 3.64 21.10 6.92
C LEU A 190 2.31 20.81 7.61
N ARG A 191 2.27 19.93 8.62
CA ARG A 191 1.06 19.70 9.43
C ARG A 191 0.60 20.97 10.12
N ASN A 192 1.53 21.83 10.55
CA ASN A 192 1.23 23.06 11.28
C ASN A 192 0.95 24.26 10.36
N THR A 193 1.47 24.27 9.12
CA THR A 193 1.48 25.47 8.26
C THR A 193 0.91 25.26 6.84
N GLY A 194 0.72 24.01 6.42
CA GLY A 194 0.39 23.65 5.04
C GLY A 194 -1.10 23.64 4.69
N GLN A 195 -1.40 23.62 3.39
CA GLN A 195 -2.75 23.37 2.86
C GLN A 195 -2.95 21.86 2.61
N VAL A 196 -4.22 21.40 2.69
CA VAL A 196 -4.59 20.01 2.41
C VAL A 196 -4.26 19.63 0.96
N ARG A 197 -3.52 18.54 0.76
CA ARG A 197 -3.09 17.97 -0.53
C ARG A 197 -3.15 16.44 -0.48
N GLY A 198 -3.06 15.76 -1.63
CA GLY A 198 -3.00 14.28 -1.72
C GLY A 198 -4.30 13.63 -2.22
N THR A 199 -4.42 12.32 -2.03
CA THR A 199 -5.54 11.51 -2.56
C THR A 199 -6.85 11.80 -1.81
N SER A 200 -7.90 12.11 -2.56
CA SER A 200 -9.24 12.32 -2.02
C SER A 200 -10.14 11.10 -2.24
N ALA A 201 -10.75 10.60 -1.18
CA ALA A 201 -11.75 9.54 -1.24
C ALA A 201 -13.14 10.04 -1.70
N ALA A 202 -13.30 11.36 -1.94
CA ALA A 202 -14.59 11.96 -2.29
C ALA A 202 -15.02 11.74 -3.76
N HIS A 203 -14.12 11.31 -4.64
CA HIS A 203 -14.35 11.26 -6.10
C HIS A 203 -14.90 9.93 -6.65
N GLU A 204 -15.34 9.02 -5.80
CA GLU A 204 -16.18 7.90 -6.25
C GLU A 204 -17.59 8.42 -6.60
N GLN A 205 -17.75 8.87 -7.85
CA GLN A 205 -19.04 9.08 -8.53
C GLN A 205 -19.53 7.76 -9.14
#